data_AF-A0A1W2H5E9-F1
#
_entry.id   AF-A0A1W2H5E9-F1
#
_cell.length_a   1.000
_cell.length_b   1.000
_cell.length_c   1.000
_cell.angle_alpha   90.00
_cell.angle_beta   90.00
_cell.angle_gamma   90.00
#
_symmetry.space_group_name_H-M   'P 1'
#
loop_
_entity.id
_entity.type
_entity.pdbx_description
1 polymer ?
#
loop_
_entity_poly.entity_id
_entity_poly.type
_entity_poly.pdbx_seq_one_letter_code
_entity_poly.pdbx_strand_id
1 'polypeptide(L)'
;MNKFQLIFHHFFRFIWNAIFVITYPILATFGLLFIGITYFFSAISRLLAGFGPKKKNKEEIQGDWLPLMDSGDLLEAKIYKQIMFGPSCFKIRRVDGIPSVLEDHYFGNKVRFIEEGILLEKWNSTESKDLPDFDICLYEPDLDSLTSLTNIKCFDWHLSDKEDNELLFKWFDGIQGGEVKVAI
;
A
#
# COMPACT_ATOMS: atom_id res chain seq x y z
N MET A 1 41.59 21.58 55.12
CA MET A 1 41.46 20.32 54.35
C MET A 1 42.44 19.31 54.89
N ASN A 2 41.97 18.11 55.24
CA ASN A 2 42.80 17.08 55.84
C ASN A 2 43.70 16.42 54.76
N LYS A 3 44.96 16.10 55.05
CA LYS A 3 45.93 15.58 54.05
C LYS A 3 45.39 14.37 53.26
N PHE A 4 44.58 13.53 53.91
CA PHE A 4 43.88 12.41 53.30
C PHE A 4 42.89 12.80 52.19
N GLN A 5 42.16 13.90 52.34
CA GLN A 5 41.21 14.38 51.32
C GLN A 5 41.93 14.87 50.07
N LEU A 6 43.10 15.49 50.23
CA LEU A 6 43.94 15.94 49.11
C LEU A 6 44.48 14.77 48.29
N ILE A 7 44.92 13.69 48.95
CA ILE A 7 45.41 12.47 48.29
C ILE A 7 44.27 11.77 47.56
N PHE A 8 43.11 11.61 48.21
CA PHE A 8 41.93 10.99 47.60
C PHE A 8 41.45 11.77 46.36
N HIS A 9 41.43 13.10 46.43
CA HIS A 9 41.05 13.94 45.30
C HIS A 9 42.00 13.79 44.10
N HIS A 10 43.32 13.74 44.35
CA HIS A 10 44.30 13.52 43.28
C HIS A 10 44.18 12.12 42.65
N PHE A 11 43.98 11.10 43.48
CA PHE A 11 43.80 9.73 43.03
C PHE A 11 42.52 9.56 42.18
N PHE A 12 41.40 10.12 42.64
CA PHE A 12 40.14 10.09 41.90
C PHE A 12 40.27 10.84 40.57
N ARG A 13 40.89 12.04 40.56
CA ARG A 13 41.13 12.80 39.33
C ARG A 13 42.01 12.03 38.35
N PHE A 14 43.01 11.30 38.84
CA PHE A 14 43.88 10.47 38.01
C PHE A 14 43.11 9.33 37.35
N ILE A 15 42.31 8.57 38.12
CA ILE A 15 41.47 7.50 37.59
C ILE A 15 40.47 8.05 36.57
N TRP A 16 39.79 9.15 36.91
CA TRP A 16 38.79 9.75 36.03
C TRP A 16 39.41 10.22 34.71
N ASN A 17 40.58 10.87 34.76
CA ASN A 17 41.31 11.26 33.55
C ASN A 17 41.73 10.03 32.72
N ALA A 18 42.21 8.96 33.36
CA ALA A 18 42.60 7.74 32.66
C ALA A 18 41.40 7.09 31.94
N ILE A 19 40.26 6.98 32.62
CA ILE A 19 39.01 6.49 32.01
C ILE A 19 38.64 7.38 30.83
N PHE A 20 38.63 8.70 30.99
CA PHE A 20 38.22 9.62 29.93
C PHE A 20 39.12 9.53 28.70
N VAL A 21 40.44 9.46 28.89
CA VAL A 21 41.42 9.34 27.80
C VAL A 21 41.28 8.03 27.04
N ILE A 22 40.92 6.93 27.72
CA ILE A 22 40.73 5.62 27.08
C ILE A 22 39.37 5.52 26.39
N THR A 23 38.31 5.98 27.04
CA THR A 23 36.94 5.83 26.54
C THR A 23 36.63 6.78 25.39
N TYR A 24 37.22 7.98 25.38
CA TYR A 24 36.92 9.00 24.37
C TYR A 24 37.24 8.57 22.92
N PRO A 25 38.44 8.01 22.62
CA PRO A 25 38.74 7.48 21.29
C PRO A 25 37.82 6.30 20.88
N ILE A 26 37.42 5.47 21.84
CA ILE A 26 36.52 4.33 21.57
C ILE A 26 35.13 4.83 21.18
N LEU A 27 34.59 5.80 21.91
CA LEU A 27 33.29 6.41 21.59
C LEU A 27 33.34 7.15 20.25
N ALA A 28 34.41 7.90 19.99
CA ALA A 28 34.59 8.64 18.74
C ALA A 28 34.68 7.69 17.53
N THR A 29 35.45 6.61 17.65
CA THR A 29 35.57 5.61 16.56
C THR A 29 34.25 4.86 16.34
N PHE A 30 33.53 4.50 17.40
CA PHE A 30 32.21 3.89 17.29
C PHE A 30 31.20 4.82 16.61
N GLY A 31 31.18 6.10 16.97
CA GLY A 31 30.32 7.10 16.33
C GLY A 31 30.63 7.28 14.85
N LEU A 32 31.91 7.36 14.48
CA LEU A 32 32.33 7.49 13.08
C LEU A 32 31.97 6.24 12.27
N LEU A 33 32.18 5.06 12.84
CA LEU A 33 31.81 3.78 12.25
C LEU A 33 30.29 3.69 12.03
N PHE A 34 29.49 4.07 13.02
CA PHE A 34 28.03 4.09 12.92
C PHE A 34 27.56 5.02 11.80
N ILE A 35 28.10 6.24 11.72
CA ILE A 35 27.81 7.18 10.62
C ILE A 35 28.14 6.53 9.27
N GLY A 36 29.32 5.93 9.13
CA GLY A 36 29.72 5.24 7.91
C GLY A 36 28.74 4.14 7.49
N ILE A 37 28.29 3.31 8.44
CA ILE A 37 27.30 2.26 8.20
C ILE A 37 25.97 2.84 7.74
N THR A 38 25.46 3.89 8.40
CA THR A 38 24.18 4.51 8.01
C THR A 38 24.23 5.10 6.60
N TYR A 39 25.33 5.73 6.22
CA TYR A 39 25.54 6.22 4.85
C TYR A 39 25.61 5.09 3.84
N PHE A 40 26.29 3.99 4.17
CA PHE A 40 26.37 2.81 3.32
C PHE A 40 24.99 2.21 3.04
N PHE A 41 24.16 2.00 4.08
CA PHE A 41 22.79 1.52 3.91
C PHE A 41 21.91 2.51 3.14
N SER A 42 22.08 3.82 3.37
CA SER A 42 21.37 4.85 2.61
C SER A 42 21.73 4.80 1.11
N ALA A 43 23.01 4.63 0.78
CA ALA A 43 23.47 4.50 -0.60
C ALA A 43 22.93 3.22 -1.26
N ILE A 44 22.96 2.08 -0.57
CA ILE A 44 22.37 0.83 -1.05
C ILE A 44 20.88 0.99 -1.29
N SER A 45 20.15 1.60 -0.34
CA SER A 45 18.71 1.83 -0.46
C SER A 45 18.38 2.69 -1.69
N ARG A 46 19.13 3.77 -1.93
CA ARG A 46 18.97 4.60 -3.13
C ARG A 46 19.26 3.84 -4.42
N LEU A 47 20.33 3.05 -4.42
CA LEU A 47 20.73 2.25 -5.58
C LEU A 47 19.65 1.19 -5.90
N LEU A 48 19.16 0.47 -4.89
CA LEU A 48 18.09 -0.52 -5.05
C LEU A 48 16.75 0.11 -5.45
N ALA A 49 16.41 1.29 -4.88
CA ALA A 49 15.21 2.02 -5.26
C ALA A 49 15.21 2.43 -6.74
N GLY A 50 16.39 2.62 -7.35
CA GLY A 50 16.54 2.92 -8.78
C GLY A 50 16.28 1.73 -9.71
N PHE A 51 16.37 0.49 -9.21
CA PHE A 51 16.12 -0.73 -10.00
C PHE A 51 14.66 -1.20 -9.98
N GLY A 52 13.83 -0.64 -9.09
CA GLY A 52 12.39 -0.87 -9.14
C GLY A 52 11.79 -0.21 -10.38
N PRO A 53 10.67 -0.74 -10.94
CA PRO A 53 9.92 0.00 -11.94
C PRO A 53 9.63 1.38 -11.37
N LYS A 54 9.81 2.45 -12.18
CA LYS A 54 9.34 3.79 -11.85
C LYS A 54 7.83 3.68 -11.58
N LYS A 55 7.45 3.37 -10.34
CA LYS A 55 6.13 3.72 -9.84
C LYS A 55 6.11 5.22 -10.06
N LYS A 56 5.36 5.69 -11.08
CA LYS A 56 4.94 7.07 -11.16
C LYS A 56 4.63 7.43 -9.72
N ASN A 57 5.32 8.43 -9.17
CA ASN A 57 4.97 8.95 -7.87
C ASN A 57 3.46 9.05 -7.89
N LYS A 58 2.79 8.21 -7.10
CA LYS A 58 1.43 8.53 -6.69
C LYS A 58 1.69 9.78 -5.88
N GLU A 59 1.68 10.92 -6.56
CA GLU A 59 1.29 12.14 -5.90
C GLU A 59 0.03 11.73 -5.15
N GLU A 60 0.17 11.74 -3.84
CA GLU A 60 -0.92 11.60 -2.91
C GLU A 60 -1.82 12.83 -3.16
N ILE A 61 -2.55 12.80 -4.28
CA ILE A 61 -3.58 13.77 -4.58
C ILE A 61 -4.75 13.33 -3.72
N GLN A 62 -4.66 13.68 -2.44
CA GLN A 62 -5.84 13.79 -1.61
C GLN A 62 -6.78 14.78 -2.29
N GLY A 63 -7.84 14.28 -2.91
CA GLY A 63 -9.06 15.07 -3.06
C GLY A 63 -9.65 15.17 -4.46
N ASP A 64 -8.87 14.98 -5.52
CA ASP A 64 -9.39 15.21 -6.87
C ASP A 64 -9.85 13.92 -7.55
N TRP A 65 -10.90 14.07 -8.37
CA TRP A 65 -11.36 13.04 -9.26
C TRP A 65 -10.34 12.88 -10.38
N LEU A 66 -9.84 11.67 -10.56
CA LEU A 66 -8.86 11.33 -11.58
C LEU A 66 -9.46 10.32 -12.55
N PRO A 67 -9.20 10.44 -13.85
CA PRO A 67 -9.69 9.46 -14.81
C PRO A 67 -9.12 8.07 -14.48
N LEU A 68 -9.98 7.06 -14.53
CA LEU A 68 -9.55 5.67 -14.36
C LEU A 68 -8.65 5.28 -15.54
N MET A 69 -7.48 4.71 -15.25
CA MET A 69 -6.60 4.19 -16.30
C MET A 69 -7.37 3.18 -17.16
N ASP A 70 -7.18 3.29 -18.47
CA ASP A 70 -7.82 2.47 -19.52
C ASP A 70 -9.35 2.61 -19.65
N SER A 71 -9.98 3.58 -18.96
CA SER A 71 -11.43 3.84 -19.06
C SER A 71 -11.87 4.73 -20.22
N GLY A 72 -10.93 5.22 -21.05
CA GLY A 72 -11.25 6.11 -22.17
C GLY A 72 -12.01 7.38 -21.77
N ASP A 73 -11.73 7.91 -20.57
CA ASP A 73 -12.43 9.04 -19.94
C ASP A 73 -13.92 8.80 -19.64
N LEU A 74 -14.36 7.54 -19.52
CA LEU A 74 -15.73 7.21 -19.13
C LEU A 74 -15.95 7.33 -17.62
N LEU A 75 -14.96 6.91 -16.83
CA LEU A 75 -15.04 6.86 -15.37
C LEU A 75 -13.92 7.67 -14.71
N GLU A 76 -14.28 8.33 -13.61
CA GLU A 76 -13.38 9.00 -12.69
C GLU A 76 -13.40 8.30 -11.33
N ALA A 77 -12.23 8.16 -10.71
CA ALA A 77 -12.08 7.65 -9.37
C ALA A 77 -11.48 8.70 -8.43
N LYS A 78 -11.96 8.69 -7.19
CA LYS A 78 -11.43 9.48 -6.08
C LYS A 78 -11.15 8.58 -4.89
N ILE A 79 -9.99 8.74 -4.26
CA ILE A 79 -9.64 8.01 -3.05
C ILE A 79 -10.60 8.44 -1.92
N TYR A 80 -11.31 7.47 -1.33
CA TYR A 80 -12.18 7.67 -0.17
C TYR A 80 -11.44 7.39 1.13
N LYS A 81 -10.81 6.22 1.22
CA LYS A 81 -10.10 5.76 2.42
C LYS A 81 -8.93 4.88 2.01
N GLN A 82 -7.78 5.10 2.64
CA GLN A 82 -6.64 4.20 2.52
C GLN A 82 -6.57 3.33 3.77
N ILE A 83 -6.68 2.02 3.59
CA ILE A 83 -6.56 1.07 4.70
C ILE A 83 -5.07 0.92 5.04
N MET A 84 -4.71 1.03 6.33
CA MET A 84 -3.33 0.81 6.78
C MET A 84 -2.90 -0.61 6.43
N PHE A 85 -1.83 -0.75 5.65
CA PHE A 85 -1.31 -2.03 5.13
C PHE A 85 -2.27 -2.80 4.21
N GLY A 86 -3.31 -2.16 3.67
CA GLY A 86 -4.27 -2.74 2.73
C GLY A 86 -4.41 -1.95 1.42
N PRO A 87 -5.32 -2.36 0.53
CA PRO A 87 -5.64 -1.59 -0.68
C PRO A 87 -6.35 -0.28 -0.34
N SER A 88 -6.45 0.60 -1.33
CA SER A 88 -7.22 1.85 -1.20
C SER A 88 -8.66 1.61 -1.64
N CYS A 89 -9.61 2.24 -0.95
CA CYS A 89 -11.01 2.32 -1.34
C CYS A 89 -11.24 3.58 -2.17
N PHE A 90 -11.93 3.42 -3.29
CA PHE A 90 -12.24 4.49 -4.23
C PHE A 90 -13.75 4.70 -4.30
N LYS A 91 -14.15 5.96 -4.46
CA LYS A 91 -15.44 6.29 -5.08
C LYS A 91 -15.24 6.39 -6.57
N ILE A 92 -16.16 5.85 -7.34
CA ILE A 92 -16.15 5.91 -8.81
C ILE A 92 -17.41 6.66 -9.25
N ARG A 93 -17.28 7.51 -10.27
CA ARG A 93 -18.39 8.19 -10.94
C ARG A 93 -18.15 8.25 -12.44
N ARG A 94 -19.19 8.60 -13.19
CA ARG A 94 -19.07 8.90 -14.62
C ARG A 94 -18.56 10.32 -14.84
N VAL A 95 -17.79 10.51 -15.91
CA VAL A 95 -17.24 11.83 -16.29
C VAL A 95 -18.31 12.77 -16.83
N ASP A 96 -19.33 12.22 -17.49
CA ASP A 96 -20.45 12.96 -18.07
C ASP A 96 -21.36 13.65 -17.02
N GLY A 97 -21.16 13.36 -15.73
CA GLY A 97 -21.91 13.94 -14.62
C GLY A 97 -23.31 13.36 -14.45
N ILE A 98 -23.64 12.28 -15.16
CA ILE A 98 -24.90 11.56 -14.97
C ILE A 98 -24.79 10.73 -13.67
N PRO A 99 -25.72 10.90 -12.71
CA PRO A 99 -25.75 10.07 -11.51
C PRO A 99 -25.78 8.60 -11.90
N SER A 100 -24.87 7.83 -11.32
CA SER A 100 -24.71 6.41 -11.61
C SER A 100 -24.87 5.59 -10.34
N VAL A 101 -25.36 4.36 -10.49
CA VAL A 101 -25.37 3.34 -9.42
C VAL A 101 -23.99 3.12 -8.78
N LEU A 102 -22.90 3.53 -9.44
CA LEU A 102 -21.55 3.47 -8.90
C LEU A 102 -21.34 4.39 -7.68
N GLU A 103 -22.00 5.56 -7.61
CA GLU A 103 -21.71 6.56 -6.56
C GLU A 103 -22.13 6.12 -5.15
N ASP A 104 -23.06 5.18 -5.08
CA ASP A 104 -23.61 4.58 -3.86
C ASP A 104 -22.68 3.53 -3.24
N HIS A 105 -21.64 3.13 -3.96
CA HIS A 105 -20.75 2.04 -3.57
C HIS A 105 -19.29 2.48 -3.47
N TYR A 106 -18.49 1.64 -2.81
CA TYR A 106 -17.05 1.81 -2.68
C TYR A 106 -16.34 0.70 -3.42
N PHE A 107 -15.27 1.05 -4.14
CA PHE A 107 -14.57 0.12 -5.02
C PHE A 107 -13.11 -0.06 -4.66
N GLY A 108 -12.55 -1.19 -5.06
CA GLY A 108 -11.13 -1.51 -5.00
C GLY A 108 -10.34 -0.84 -6.12
N ASN A 109 -9.06 -1.21 -6.22
CA ASN A 109 -8.16 -0.63 -7.21
C ASN A 109 -8.13 -1.42 -8.52
N LYS A 110 -8.59 -2.67 -8.54
CA LYS A 110 -8.59 -3.47 -9.76
C LYS A 110 -9.88 -3.17 -10.54
N VAL A 111 -9.68 -2.67 -11.75
CA VAL A 111 -10.72 -2.49 -12.76
C VAL A 111 -10.27 -3.17 -14.03
N ARG A 112 -11.17 -3.91 -14.68
CA ARG A 112 -10.90 -4.55 -15.97
C ARG A 112 -12.03 -4.30 -16.95
N PHE A 113 -11.67 -4.00 -18.19
CA PHE A 113 -12.60 -3.81 -19.29
C PHE A 113 -12.75 -5.12 -20.05
N ILE A 114 -14.00 -5.53 -20.28
CA ILE A 114 -14.40 -6.66 -21.13
C ILE A 114 -15.42 -6.16 -22.15
N GLU A 115 -15.74 -6.97 -23.15
CA GLU A 115 -16.69 -6.58 -24.22
C GLU A 115 -18.10 -6.27 -23.68
N GLU A 116 -18.51 -6.97 -22.63
CA GLU A 116 -19.83 -6.86 -21.98
C GLU A 116 -19.91 -5.69 -20.98
N GLY A 117 -18.77 -5.09 -20.61
CA GLY A 117 -18.75 -4.00 -19.63
C GLY A 117 -17.46 -3.94 -18.80
N ILE A 118 -17.60 -3.45 -17.57
CA ILE A 118 -16.48 -3.13 -16.69
C ILE A 118 -16.57 -3.98 -15.42
N LEU A 119 -15.55 -4.80 -15.18
CA LEU A 119 -15.40 -5.55 -13.94
C LEU A 119 -14.82 -4.65 -12.85
N LEU A 120 -15.54 -4.57 -11.73
CA LEU A 120 -15.22 -3.75 -10.56
C LEU A 120 -15.20 -4.59 -9.29
N GLU A 121 -14.26 -4.27 -8.39
CA GLU A 121 -14.23 -4.81 -7.03
C GLU A 121 -15.11 -3.94 -6.11
N LYS A 122 -16.32 -4.37 -5.76
CA LYS A 122 -17.21 -3.64 -4.85
C LYS A 122 -16.97 -4.07 -3.40
N TRP A 123 -16.45 -3.18 -2.57
CA TRP A 123 -16.26 -3.45 -1.14
C TRP A 123 -17.59 -3.61 -0.41
N ASN A 124 -17.71 -4.68 0.37
CA ASN A 124 -18.90 -4.90 1.20
C ASN A 124 -18.85 -4.08 2.51
N SER A 125 -17.66 -3.74 2.99
CA SER A 125 -17.43 -2.90 4.18
C SER A 125 -16.19 -2.03 4.01
N THR A 126 -16.20 -0.85 4.64
CA THR A 126 -15.02 0.03 4.75
C THR A 126 -14.29 -0.11 6.09
N GLU A 127 -14.77 -1.00 6.96
CA GLU A 127 -14.19 -1.27 8.28
C GLU A 127 -13.08 -2.31 8.19
N SER A 128 -11.93 -2.03 8.80
CA SER A 128 -10.73 -2.89 8.69
C SER A 128 -10.92 -4.32 9.20
N LYS A 129 -11.94 -4.57 10.03
CA LYS A 129 -12.22 -5.89 10.62
C LYS A 129 -12.93 -6.84 9.64
N ASP A 130 -13.65 -6.28 8.68
CA ASP A 130 -14.46 -7.04 7.73
C ASP A 130 -13.74 -7.21 6.39
N LEU A 131 -12.47 -6.81 6.32
CA LEU A 131 -11.64 -6.92 5.13
C LEU A 131 -10.73 -8.15 5.21
N PRO A 132 -10.44 -8.81 4.07
CA PRO A 132 -11.01 -8.59 2.75
C PRO A 132 -12.39 -9.25 2.59
N ASP A 133 -13.41 -8.47 2.26
CA ASP A 133 -14.71 -8.97 1.79
C ASP A 133 -15.25 -8.01 0.72
N PHE A 134 -15.29 -8.49 -0.52
CA PHE A 134 -15.78 -7.72 -1.66
C PHE A 134 -16.46 -8.63 -2.66
N ASP A 135 -17.34 -8.03 -3.44
CA ASP A 135 -17.97 -8.67 -4.58
C ASP A 135 -17.25 -8.23 -5.86
N ILE A 136 -17.01 -9.16 -6.77
CA ILE A 136 -16.74 -8.81 -8.17
C ILE A 136 -18.07 -8.49 -8.81
N CYS A 137 -18.19 -7.30 -9.40
CA CYS A 137 -19.40 -6.85 -10.08
C CYS A 137 -19.08 -6.51 -11.54
N LEU A 138 -20.06 -6.71 -12.42
CA LEU A 138 -20.07 -6.23 -13.79
C LEU A 138 -20.90 -4.95 -13.86
N TYR A 139 -20.28 -3.86 -14.28
CA TYR A 139 -20.94 -2.60 -14.58
C TYR A 139 -21.14 -2.45 -16.08
N GLU A 140 -22.37 -2.23 -16.51
CA GLU A 140 -22.74 -1.98 -17.91
C GLU A 140 -23.06 -0.48 -18.08
N PRO A 141 -22.18 0.30 -18.73
CA PRO A 141 -22.33 1.76 -18.82
C PRO A 141 -23.60 2.22 -19.55
N ASP A 142 -24.11 1.43 -20.49
CA ASP A 142 -25.25 1.81 -21.31
C ASP A 142 -26.59 1.68 -20.54
N LEU A 143 -26.69 0.66 -19.67
CA LEU A 143 -27.88 0.42 -18.84
C LEU A 143 -27.78 1.04 -17.45
N ASP A 144 -26.59 1.54 -17.07
CA ASP A 144 -26.24 1.96 -15.71
C ASP A 144 -26.62 0.90 -14.66
N SER A 145 -26.31 -0.36 -14.96
CA SER A 145 -26.58 -1.49 -14.07
C SER A 145 -25.30 -2.09 -13.50
N LEU A 146 -25.33 -2.42 -12.21
CA LEU A 146 -24.25 -3.09 -11.50
C LEU A 146 -24.71 -4.47 -11.04
N THR A 147 -24.20 -5.53 -11.68
CA THR A 147 -24.56 -6.92 -11.39
C THR A 147 -23.46 -7.58 -10.56
N SER A 148 -23.80 -8.14 -9.40
CA SER A 148 -22.84 -8.89 -8.57
C SER A 148 -22.65 -10.30 -9.15
N LEU A 149 -21.39 -10.64 -9.45
CA LEU A 149 -21.01 -11.91 -10.06
C LEU A 149 -20.65 -12.95 -9.00
N THR A 150 -19.75 -12.60 -8.08
CA THR A 150 -19.29 -13.50 -7.03
C THR A 150 -18.68 -12.73 -5.87
N ASN A 151 -18.66 -13.36 -4.69
CA ASN A 151 -18.01 -12.84 -3.49
C ASN A 151 -16.63 -13.47 -3.30
N ILE A 152 -15.60 -12.66 -3.05
CA ILE A 152 -14.24 -13.10 -2.78
C ILE A 152 -13.74 -12.47 -1.47
N LYS A 153 -13.19 -13.32 -0.60
CA LYS A 153 -12.66 -12.92 0.71
C LYS A 153 -11.14 -12.89 0.75
N CYS A 154 -10.52 -12.39 -0.32
CA CYS A 154 -9.08 -12.32 -0.46
C CYS A 154 -8.69 -11.17 -1.40
N PHE A 155 -7.66 -10.39 -1.03
CA PHE A 155 -7.20 -9.24 -1.82
C PHE A 155 -6.62 -9.60 -3.20
N ASP A 156 -6.19 -10.84 -3.41
CA ASP A 156 -5.56 -11.24 -4.66
C ASP A 156 -6.40 -12.22 -5.48
N TRP A 157 -7.11 -11.66 -6.46
CA TRP A 157 -7.77 -12.40 -7.52
C TRP A 157 -7.29 -11.95 -8.90
N HIS A 158 -7.48 -12.83 -9.88
CA HIS A 158 -7.25 -12.57 -11.29
C HIS A 158 -8.31 -13.27 -12.14
N LEU A 159 -8.71 -12.62 -13.23
CA LEU A 159 -9.44 -13.26 -14.32
C LEU A 159 -8.44 -14.18 -15.05
N SER A 160 -8.64 -15.49 -14.96
CA SER A 160 -7.78 -16.49 -15.57
C SER A 160 -8.22 -16.84 -16.98
N ASP A 161 -9.52 -16.90 -17.23
CA ASP A 161 -10.07 -17.27 -18.53
C ASP A 161 -11.40 -16.56 -18.80
N LYS A 162 -11.69 -16.33 -20.08
CA LYS A 162 -12.94 -15.79 -20.58
C LYS A 162 -13.42 -16.67 -21.73
N GLU A 163 -14.52 -17.38 -21.51
CA GLU A 163 -15.32 -18.01 -22.56
C GLU A 163 -16.53 -17.11 -22.84
N ASP A 164 -17.17 -17.24 -24.01
CA ASP A 164 -18.19 -16.29 -24.52
C ASP A 164 -19.24 -15.85 -23.49
N ASN A 165 -19.63 -16.74 -22.57
CA ASN A 165 -20.64 -16.44 -21.55
C ASN A 165 -20.19 -16.81 -20.11
N GLU A 166 -18.91 -17.13 -19.90
CA GLU A 166 -18.36 -17.52 -18.60
C GLU A 166 -17.04 -16.81 -18.28
N LEU A 167 -16.92 -16.30 -17.06
CA LEU A 167 -15.68 -15.78 -16.49
C LEU A 167 -15.12 -16.74 -15.46
N LEU A 168 -13.85 -17.10 -15.60
CA LEU A 168 -13.12 -17.89 -14.61
C LEU A 168 -12.22 -16.98 -13.77
N PHE A 169 -12.58 -16.81 -12.50
CA PHE A 169 -11.78 -16.11 -11.53
C PHE A 169 -10.95 -17.09 -10.71
N LYS A 170 -9.69 -16.76 -10.48
CA LYS A 170 -8.81 -17.48 -9.55
C LYS A 170 -8.32 -16.53 -8.49
N TRP A 171 -8.26 -16.98 -7.25
CA TRP A 171 -7.81 -16.18 -6.12
C TRP A 171 -6.86 -16.97 -5.23
N PHE A 172 -5.97 -16.27 -4.53
CA PHE A 172 -4.95 -16.87 -3.69
C PHE A 172 -4.58 -15.97 -2.51
N ASP A 173 -4.67 -16.51 -1.29
CA ASP A 173 -4.44 -15.77 -0.05
C ASP A 173 -3.09 -16.11 0.63
N GLY A 174 -2.12 -16.62 -0.15
CA GLY A 174 -0.83 -17.07 0.40
C GLY A 174 -0.84 -18.48 1.01
N ILE A 175 -2.00 -18.95 1.48
CA ILE A 175 -2.17 -20.28 2.09
C ILE A 175 -3.17 -21.14 1.30
N GLN A 176 -4.27 -20.53 0.84
CA GLN A 176 -5.35 -21.20 0.13
C GLN A 176 -5.60 -20.49 -1.20
N GLY A 177 -6.02 -21.25 -2.19
CA GLY A 177 -6.47 -20.73 -3.46
C GLY A 177 -7.75 -21.43 -3.91
N GLY A 178 -8.50 -20.74 -4.76
CA GLY A 178 -9.75 -21.24 -5.31
C GLY A 178 -9.98 -20.73 -6.72
N GLU A 179 -10.87 -21.42 -7.42
CA GLU A 179 -11.33 -21.05 -8.75
C GLU A 179 -12.86 -20.94 -8.71
N VAL A 180 -13.41 -19.89 -9.31
CA VAL A 180 -14.85 -19.66 -9.38
C VAL A 180 -15.20 -19.31 -10.81
N LYS A 181 -16.11 -20.08 -11.40
CA LYS A 181 -16.75 -19.78 -12.68
C LYS A 181 -18.04 -19.01 -12.44
N VAL A 182 -18.25 -17.94 -13.19
CA VAL A 182 -19.47 -17.14 -13.15
C VAL A 182 -19.99 -16.93 -14.57
N ALA A 183 -21.31 -17.05 -14.76
CA ALA A 183 -21.97 -16.73 -16.01
C ALA A 183 -22.23 -15.22 -16.10
N ILE A 184 -22.05 -14.64 -17.29
CA ILE A 184 -22.39 -13.24 -17.61
C ILE A 184 -23.80 -13.17 -18.18
#